data_AF-A0A150LBA5-F1
#
_entry.id   AF-A0A150LBA5-F1
#
_cell.length_a   1.000
_cell.length_b   1.000
_cell.length_c   1.000
_cell.angle_alpha   90.00
_cell.angle_beta   90.00
_cell.angle_gamma   90.00
#
_symmetry.space_group_name_H-M   'P 1'
#
loop_
_entity.id
_entity.type
_entity.pdbx_description
1 polymer ?
#
loop_
_entity_poly.entity_id
_entity_poly.type
_entity_poly.pdbx_seq_one_letter_code
_entity_poly.pdbx_strand_id
1 'polypeptide(L)' 'MRLKGIHHVSAFTANAQNNFYFYTKTLGMRLIKKTVNQDDVSVYHLFYGDGIRSI' A
#
# COMPACT_ATOMS: atom_id res chain seq x y z
N MET A 1 -23.18 -7.87 -14.41
CA MET A 1 -22.37 -7.74 -13.19
C MET A 1 -22.03 -6.27 -13.01
N ARG A 2 -22.13 -5.69 -11.79
CA ARG A 2 -21.90 -4.26 -11.55
C ARG A 2 -20.63 -4.06 -10.73
N LEU A 3 -19.71 -3.22 -11.21
CA LEU A 3 -18.51 -2.81 -10.48
C LEU A 3 -18.91 -2.00 -9.23
N LYS A 4 -18.30 -2.33 -8.09
CA LYS A 4 -18.62 -1.70 -6.78
C LYS A 4 -17.77 -0.45 -6.48
N GLY A 5 -16.74 -0.18 -7.27
CA GLY A 5 -15.83 0.96 -7.08
C GLY A 5 -14.37 0.60 -7.31
N ILE A 6 -13.48 1.48 -6.85
CA ILE A 6 -12.02 1.27 -6.88
C ILE A 6 -11.65 0.25 -5.80
N HIS A 7 -10.79 -0.70 -6.18
CA HIS A 7 -10.31 -1.75 -5.27
C HIS A 7 -9.02 -1.32 -4.55
N HIS A 8 -8.01 -0.91 -5.31
CA HIS A 8 -6.79 -0.26 -4.81
C HIS A 8 -6.15 0.53 -5.96
N VAL A 9 -5.13 1.35 -5.63
CA VAL A 9 -4.26 2.02 -6.59
C VAL A 9 -2.82 1.69 -6.22
N SER A 10 -2.02 1.29 -7.21
CA SER A 10 -0.60 0.97 -7.03
C SER A 10 0.26 2.03 -7.71
N ALA A 11 1.37 2.40 -7.07
CA ALA A 11 2.32 3.39 -7.56
C ALA A 11 3.74 3.02 -7.12
N PHE A 12 4.75 3.51 -7.86
CA PHE A 12 6.15 3.33 -7.52
C PHE A 12 6.67 4.46 -6.63
N THR A 13 7.60 4.11 -5.75
CA THR A 13 8.30 5.06 -4.88
C THR A 13 9.77 4.68 -4.81
N ALA A 14 10.66 5.67 -4.79
CA ALA A 14 12.10 5.44 -4.74
C ALA A 14 12.60 5.05 -3.34
N ASN A 15 11.86 5.40 -2.28
CA ASN A 15 12.30 5.18 -0.90
C ASN A 15 11.14 4.70 0.00
N ALA A 16 11.23 3.46 0.46
CA ALA A 16 10.20 2.83 1.27
C ALA A 16 9.97 3.51 2.63
N GLN A 17 11.02 4.07 3.25
CA GLN A 17 10.93 4.71 4.55
C GLN A 17 10.20 6.06 4.45
N ASN A 18 10.57 6.90 3.48
CA ASN A 18 9.88 8.17 3.23
C ASN A 18 8.43 7.93 2.83
N ASN A 19 8.17 6.91 2.01
CA ASN A 19 6.82 6.49 1.66
C ASN A 19 6.00 6.11 2.91
N PHE A 20 6.56 5.28 3.78
CA PHE A 20 5.92 4.89 5.04
C PHE A 20 5.63 6.11 5.94
N TYR A 21 6.59 7.02 6.11
CA TYR A 21 6.35 8.23 6.89
C TYR A 21 5.26 9.11 6.29
N PHE A 22 5.26 9.33 4.98
CA PHE A 22 4.24 10.14 4.33
C PHE A 22 2.84 9.55 4.53
N TYR A 23 2.65 8.27 4.17
CA TYR A 23 1.32 7.65 4.29
C TYR A 23 0.86 7.50 5.74
N THR A 24 1.75 7.22 6.70
CA THR A 24 1.33 6.97 8.09
C THR A 24 1.33 8.22 8.98
N LYS A 25 2.25 9.16 8.77
CA LYS A 25 2.41 10.34 9.63
C LYS A 25 1.78 11.59 9.03
N THR A 26 1.88 11.77 7.71
CA THR A 26 1.26 12.94 7.04
C THR A 26 -0.21 12.67 6.72
N LEU A 27 -0.52 11.51 6.13
CA LEU A 27 -1.90 11.17 5.74
C LEU A 27 -2.68 10.39 6.80
N GLY A 28 -2.02 9.93 7.88
CA GLY A 28 -2.67 9.20 8.96
C GLY A 28 -3.20 7.81 8.60
N MET A 29 -2.76 7.23 7.47
CA MET A 29 -3.19 5.91 7.03
C MET A 29 -2.49 4.81 7.83
N ARG A 30 -3.10 3.63 7.92
CA ARG A 30 -2.50 2.46 8.56
C ARG A 30 -1.72 1.63 7.54
N LEU A 31 -0.50 1.22 7.88
CA LEU A 31 0.18 0.15 7.14
C LEU A 31 -0.53 -1.18 7.44
N ILE A 32 -1.25 -1.72 6.45
CA ILE A 32 -2.10 -2.92 6.62
C ILE A 32 -1.41 -4.20 6.13
N LYS A 33 -0.40 -4.08 5.27
CA LYS A 33 0.41 -5.23 4.83
C LYS A 33 1.80 -4.74 4.42
N LYS A 34 2.82 -5.48 4.84
CA LYS A 34 4.21 -5.35 4.39
C LYS A 34 4.63 -6.68 3.80
N THR A 35 4.94 -6.69 2.52
CA THR A 35 5.39 -7.88 1.80
C THR A 35 6.36 -7.47 0.70
N VAL A 36 6.68 -8.39 -0.20
CA VAL A 36 7.50 -8.15 -1.39
C VAL A 36 6.64 -8.30 -2.64
N ASN A 37 7.08 -7.72 -3.75
CA ASN A 37 6.42 -7.93 -5.04
C ASN A 37 6.50 -9.42 -5.42
N GLN A 38 5.40 -9.97 -5.94
CA GLN A 38 5.30 -11.37 -6.35
C GLN A 38 6.14 -11.64 -7.61
N ASP A 39 6.30 -10.64 -8.46
CA ASP A 39 7.13 -10.72 -9.67
C ASP A 39 8.62 -10.48 -9.37
N ASP A 40 8.93 -9.73 -8.31
CA ASP A 40 10.30 -9.41 -7.89
C ASP A 40 10.41 -9.28 -6.36
N VAL A 41 10.92 -10.33 -5.74
CA VAL A 41 11.04 -10.41 -4.28
C VAL A 41 12.08 -9.45 -3.69
N SER A 42 12.87 -8.75 -4.52
CA SER A 42 13.80 -7.71 -4.07
C SER A 42 13.10 -6.38 -3.76
N VAL A 43 11.86 -6.19 -4.24
CA VAL A 43 11.11 -4.94 -4.10
C VAL A 43 10.05 -5.05 -3.02
N TYR A 44 10.03 -4.10 -2.08
CA TYR A 44 8.94 -4.02 -1.10
C TYR A 44 7.61 -3.62 -1.74
N HIS A 45 6.54 -4.29 -1.30
CA HIS A 45 5.18 -3.92 -1.62
C HIS A 45 4.44 -3.55 -0.32
N LEU A 46 4.19 -2.26 -0.15
CA LEU A 46 3.60 -1.68 1.07
C LEU A 46 2.15 -1.28 0.80
N PHE A 47 1.24 -1.77 1.64
CA PHE A 47 -0.19 -1.50 1.53
C PHE A 47 -0.66 -0.61 2.66
N TYR A 48 -1.39 0.46 2.33
CA TYR A 48 -1.95 1.40 3.29
C TYR A 48 -3.47 1.46 3.14
N GLY A 49 -4.19 1.54 4.26
CA GLY A 49 -5.65 1.63 4.24
C GLY A 49 -6.27 1.85 5.62
N ASP A 50 -7.58 1.68 5.70
CA ASP A 50 -8.37 1.82 6.94
C ASP A 50 -8.22 0.63 7.91
N GLY A 51 -7.61 -0.47 7.46
CA GLY A 51 -7.44 -1.69 8.26
C GLY A 51 -8.68 -2.57 8.33
N ILE A 52 -9.77 -2.23 7.61
CA ILE A 52 -11.02 -2.99 7.58
C ILE A 52 -10.97 -4.03 6.45
N ARG A 53 -10.33 -3.71 5.33
CA ARG A 53 -10.11 -4.64 4.21
C ARG A 53 -8.71 -4.48 3.63
N SER A 54 -7.95 -5.58 3.66
CA SER A 54 -6.74 -5.79 2.87
C SER A 54 -7.04 -7.01 2.01
N ILE A 55 -7.10 -6.86 0.68
CA ILE A 55 -7.32 -7.94 -0.27
C ILE A 55 -6.03 -8.11 -1.06
#